data_AF-A0AAD8A8Q6-F1
#
_entry.id   AF-A0AAD8A8Q6-F1
#
_cell.length_a   1.000
_cell.length_b   1.000
_cell.length_c   1.000
_cell.angle_alpha   90.00
_cell.angle_beta   90.00
_cell.angle_gamma   90.00
#
_symmetry.space_group_name_H-M   'P 1'
#
loop_
_entity.id
_entity.type
_entity.pdbx_description
1 polymer ?
#
loop_
_entity_poly.entity_id
_entity_poly.type
_entity_poly.pdbx_seq_one_letter_code
_entity_poly.pdbx_strand_id
1 'polypeptide(L)'
;MWEGYVLINYINYMSGRAVSHSPLLRLAGVTLQYTAEEEQEHKFPLLSAKCLSYMLTRALECGAFFLQFLQWWHSGDKLRTSLTALPIPSPPEKTDRGKQHGGKCPICLQNRKIETVLAVSGYVFCYRCIVQYIQENRQCPITKYPADLGDLIRVYSTES
;
A
#
# COMPACT_ATOMS: atom_id res chain seq x y z
N MET A 1 38.50 21.40 53.74
CA MET A 1 37.65 20.84 54.84
C MET A 1 36.16 20.82 54.47
N TRP A 2 35.59 21.90 53.92
CA TRP A 2 34.17 21.99 53.54
C TRP A 2 33.71 20.91 52.54
N GLU A 3 34.49 20.63 51.49
CA GLU A 3 34.13 19.61 50.49
C GLU A 3 34.03 18.20 51.07
N GLY A 4 34.89 17.86 52.06
CA GLY A 4 34.82 16.58 52.76
C GLY A 4 33.52 16.43 53.56
N TYR A 5 33.06 17.52 54.20
CA TYR A 5 31.79 17.53 54.93
C TYR A 5 30.58 17.35 54.01
N VAL A 6 30.61 17.97 52.83
CA VAL A 6 29.58 17.79 51.80
C VAL A 6 29.54 16.35 51.31
N LEU A 7 30.70 15.75 51.04
CA LEU A 7 30.80 14.37 50.57
C LEU A 7 30.27 13.36 51.61
N ILE A 8 30.59 13.58 52.89
CA ILE A 8 30.06 12.78 54.01
C ILE A 8 28.54 12.91 54.11
N ASN A 9 27.98 14.09 53.87
CA ASN A 9 26.53 14.31 53.87
C ASN A 9 25.86 13.51 52.74
N TYR A 10 26.44 13.52 51.54
CA TYR A 10 25.95 12.73 50.40
C TYR A 10 26.03 11.22 50.65
N ILE A 11 27.13 10.71 51.23
CA ILE A 11 27.26 9.29 51.56
C ILE A 11 26.20 8.87 52.59
N ASN A 12 25.92 9.71 53.59
CA ASN A 12 24.87 9.44 54.57
C ASN A 12 23.46 9.50 53.95
N TYR A 13 23.22 10.39 52.98
CA TYR A 13 21.97 10.46 52.22
C TYR A 13 21.77 9.20 51.37
N MET A 14 22.78 8.79 50.60
CA MET A 14 22.74 7.55 49.81
C MET A 14 22.56 6.30 50.68
N SER A 15 23.09 6.31 51.90
CA SER A 15 22.92 5.22 52.87
C SER A 15 21.56 5.22 53.56
N GLY A 16 20.63 6.11 53.17
CA GLY A 16 19.28 6.23 53.73
C GLY A 16 19.22 6.80 55.15
N ARG A 17 20.34 7.28 55.69
CA ARG A 17 20.43 7.82 57.06
C ARG A 17 20.16 9.31 57.15
N ALA A 18 20.22 10.02 56.01
CA ALA A 18 19.88 11.43 55.93
C ALA A 18 18.72 11.64 54.94
N VAL A 19 17.81 12.55 55.28
CA VAL A 19 16.58 12.83 54.50
C VAL A 19 16.82 13.91 53.43
N SER A 20 17.88 14.71 53.56
CA SER A 20 18.17 15.85 52.67
C SER A 20 19.53 15.70 51.99
N HIS A 21 19.58 15.98 50.69
CA HIS A 21 20.78 15.87 49.86
C HIS A 21 21.73 17.07 49.97
N SER A 22 21.29 18.19 50.55
CA SER A 22 22.13 19.37 50.75
C SER A 22 22.22 19.76 52.23
N PRO A 23 23.42 20.12 52.73
CA PRO A 23 23.61 20.51 54.12
C PRO A 23 22.86 21.79 54.48
N LEU A 24 22.63 22.69 53.51
CA LEU A 24 21.85 23.91 53.68
C LEU A 24 20.35 23.62 53.87
N LEU A 25 19.78 22.67 53.11
CA LEU A 25 18.39 22.23 53.29
C LEU A 25 18.20 21.53 54.64
N ARG A 26 19.22 20.78 55.09
CA ARG A 26 19.23 20.15 56.42
C ARG A 26 19.22 21.19 57.55
N LEU A 27 19.97 22.29 57.41
CA LEU A 27 19.94 23.39 58.38
C LEU A 27 18.64 24.18 58.34
N ALA A 28 18.03 24.31 57.16
CA ALA A 28 16.74 24.97 56.99
C ALA A 28 15.55 24.16 57.53
N GLY A 29 15.75 22.88 57.93
CA GLY A 29 14.67 22.02 58.44
C GLY A 29 13.62 21.65 57.38
N VAL A 30 13.89 21.92 56.10
CA VAL A 30 12.97 21.65 55.01
C VAL A 30 13.30 20.29 54.40
N THR A 31 12.30 19.41 54.37
CA THR A 31 12.39 18.10 53.72
C THR A 31 11.52 18.10 52.47
N LEU A 32 12.06 17.62 51.35
CA LEU A 32 11.29 17.40 50.14
C LEU A 32 10.49 16.12 50.33
N GLN A 33 9.21 16.24 50.61
CA GLN A 33 8.30 15.11 50.59
C GLN A 33 7.95 14.83 49.14
N TYR A 34 8.40 13.67 48.63
CA TYR A 34 7.97 13.20 47.33
C TYR A 34 6.46 12.98 47.41
N THR A 35 5.70 13.67 46.59
CA THR A 35 4.25 13.47 46.48
C THR A 35 4.04 12.00 46.14
N ALA A 36 3.37 11.27 47.00
CA ALA A 36 2.96 9.91 46.69
C ALA A 36 2.14 9.98 45.40
N GLU A 37 2.64 9.35 44.33
CA GLU A 37 1.77 8.95 43.24
C GLU A 37 0.70 8.08 43.90
N GLU A 38 -0.56 8.50 43.83
CA GLU A 38 -1.68 7.73 44.36
C GLU A 38 -1.57 6.30 43.83
N GLU A 39 -1.27 5.35 44.71
CA GLU A 39 -1.32 3.92 44.44
C GLU A 39 -2.76 3.59 44.05
N GLN A 40 -3.05 3.61 42.75
CA GLN A 40 -4.32 3.12 42.22
C GLN A 40 -4.31 1.60 42.30
N GLU A 41 -4.84 1.11 43.43
CA GLU A 41 -5.16 -0.29 43.67
C GLU A 41 -5.81 -0.96 42.45
N HIS A 42 -5.21 -2.08 42.09
CA HIS A 42 -5.69 -3.03 41.09
C HIS A 42 -7.12 -3.50 41.38
N LYS A 43 -8.10 -2.86 40.74
CA LYS A 43 -9.34 -3.52 40.32
C LYS A 43 -9.42 -3.39 38.82
N PHE A 44 -9.33 -4.50 38.11
CA PHE A 44 -9.54 -4.55 36.67
C PHE A 44 -11.00 -4.20 36.37
N PRO A 45 -11.27 -3.16 35.56
CA PRO A 45 -12.27 -3.31 34.53
C PRO A 45 -11.58 -3.16 33.19
N LEU A 46 -11.79 -4.12 32.30
CA LEU A 46 -11.64 -3.90 30.87
C LEU A 46 -12.25 -2.53 30.50
N LEU A 47 -11.52 -1.69 29.75
CA LEU A 47 -12.00 -0.45 29.11
C LEU A 47 -12.02 0.82 29.96
N SER A 48 -10.83 1.38 30.25
CA SER A 48 -10.74 2.85 30.29
C SER A 48 -11.21 3.37 28.93
N ALA A 49 -12.37 4.03 28.86
CA ALA A 49 -12.95 4.52 27.61
C ALA A 49 -11.96 5.34 26.76
N LYS A 50 -11.00 6.00 27.42
CA LYS A 50 -9.88 6.72 26.78
C LYS A 50 -8.84 5.79 26.14
N CYS A 51 -8.55 4.65 26.76
CA CYS A 51 -7.65 3.64 26.19
C CYS A 51 -8.34 2.91 25.02
N LEU A 52 -9.62 2.57 25.16
CA LEU A 52 -10.42 2.01 24.06
C LEU A 52 -10.47 2.98 22.87
N SER A 53 -10.78 4.26 23.11
CA SER A 53 -10.84 5.25 22.03
C SER A 53 -9.48 5.43 21.36
N TYR A 54 -8.39 5.47 22.14
CA TYR A 54 -7.04 5.56 21.59
C TYR A 54 -6.68 4.34 20.72
N MET A 55 -6.96 3.13 21.20
CA MET A 55 -6.70 1.90 20.45
C MET A 55 -7.58 1.82 19.19
N LEU A 56 -8.84 2.25 19.28
CA LEU A 56 -9.75 2.29 18.13
C LEU A 56 -9.27 3.28 17.07
N THR A 57 -8.85 4.49 17.48
CA THR A 57 -8.31 5.50 16.56
C THR A 57 -7.03 4.99 15.88
N ARG A 58 -6.11 4.37 16.63
CA ARG A 58 -4.88 3.79 16.06
C ARG A 58 -5.16 2.60 15.15
N ALA A 59 -6.09 1.73 15.51
CA ALA A 59 -6.51 0.61 14.66
C ALA A 59 -7.19 1.10 13.37
N LEU A 60 -8.03 2.14 13.44
CA LEU A 60 -8.65 2.75 12.27
C LEU A 60 -7.62 3.42 11.37
N GLU A 61 -6.64 4.12 11.95
CA GLU A 61 -5.53 4.73 11.20
C GLU A 61 -4.71 3.66 10.46
N CYS A 62 -4.27 2.61 11.16
CA CYS A 62 -3.60 1.46 10.54
C CYS A 62 -4.48 0.76 9.50
N GLY A 63 -5.77 0.59 9.79
CA GLY A 63 -6.75 0.01 8.88
C GLY A 63 -6.92 0.82 7.60
N ALA A 64 -6.96 2.14 7.69
CA ALA A 64 -7.05 3.03 6.53
C ALA A 64 -5.81 2.93 5.64
N PHE A 65 -4.61 2.93 6.23
CA PHE A 65 -3.36 2.70 5.48
C PHE A 65 -3.31 1.29 4.85
N PHE A 66 -3.79 0.28 5.57
CA PHE A 66 -3.86 -1.09 5.05
C PHE A 66 -4.85 -1.23 3.89
N LEU A 67 -6.00 -0.55 3.96
CA LEU A 67 -6.95 -0.50 2.84
C LEU A 67 -6.36 0.23 1.63
N GLN A 68 -5.58 1.29 1.83
CA GLN A 68 -4.83 1.92 0.72
C GLN A 68 -3.82 0.96 0.10
N PHE A 69 -3.08 0.20 0.93
CA PHE A 69 -2.18 -0.85 0.47
C PHE A 69 -2.92 -1.94 -0.32
N LEU A 70 -4.04 -2.44 0.21
CA LEU A 70 -4.87 -3.42 -0.49
C LEU A 70 -5.45 -2.87 -1.78
N GLN A 71 -5.90 -1.62 -1.79
CA GLN A 71 -6.40 -0.98 -2.99
C GLN A 71 -5.30 -0.93 -4.05
N TRP A 72 -4.08 -0.54 -3.71
CA TRP A 72 -2.94 -0.60 -4.63
C TRP A 72 -2.64 -2.03 -5.09
N TRP A 73 -2.58 -2.98 -4.16
CA TRP A 73 -2.34 -4.40 -4.43
C TRP A 73 -3.37 -4.98 -5.42
N HIS A 74 -4.64 -4.58 -5.26
CA HIS A 74 -5.74 -4.96 -6.14
C HIS A 74 -5.88 -4.06 -7.38
N SER A 75 -5.27 -2.87 -7.42
CA SER A 75 -5.27 -2.00 -8.62
C SER A 75 -4.49 -2.65 -9.76
N GLY A 76 -3.55 -3.54 -9.43
CA GLY A 76 -2.84 -4.39 -10.39
C GLY A 76 -3.59 -5.65 -10.82
N ASP A 77 -4.78 -5.94 -10.25
CA ASP A 77 -5.54 -7.18 -10.50
C ASP A 77 -6.27 -7.23 -11.86
N LYS A 78 -5.58 -6.85 -12.96
CA LYS A 78 -5.66 -7.64 -14.20
C LYS A 78 -5.14 -9.08 -13.97
N LEU A 79 -4.43 -9.31 -12.86
CA LEU A 79 -3.90 -10.60 -12.41
C LEU A 79 -4.99 -11.63 -12.00
N ARG A 80 -6.21 -11.21 -11.63
CA ARG A 80 -7.29 -12.11 -11.20
C ARG A 80 -8.10 -12.76 -12.32
N THR A 81 -7.89 -12.39 -13.58
CA THR A 81 -8.29 -13.24 -14.71
C THR A 81 -7.54 -14.57 -14.70
N SER A 82 -6.45 -14.69 -13.90
CA SER A 82 -5.54 -15.83 -13.91
C SER A 82 -5.76 -16.90 -12.83
N LEU A 83 -6.47 -16.63 -11.73
CA LEU A 83 -6.67 -17.65 -10.66
C LEU A 83 -7.68 -18.74 -11.02
N THR A 84 -8.59 -18.45 -11.96
CA THR A 84 -9.45 -19.44 -12.63
C THR A 84 -9.06 -19.63 -14.10
N ALA A 85 -7.91 -19.13 -14.53
CA ALA A 85 -7.48 -19.30 -15.91
C ALA A 85 -7.23 -20.79 -16.16
N LEU A 86 -8.00 -21.31 -17.09
CA LEU A 86 -7.76 -22.60 -17.70
C LEU A 86 -6.32 -22.64 -18.25
N PRO A 87 -5.70 -23.83 -18.32
CA PRO A 87 -4.44 -23.98 -19.01
C PRO A 87 -4.57 -23.37 -20.41
N ILE A 88 -3.55 -22.60 -20.82
CA ILE A 88 -3.55 -21.90 -22.10
C ILE A 88 -3.75 -22.96 -23.20
N PRO A 89 -4.83 -22.90 -23.99
CA PRO A 89 -5.04 -23.87 -25.06
C PRO A 89 -3.91 -23.78 -26.07
N SER A 90 -3.61 -24.88 -26.76
CA SER A 90 -2.67 -24.86 -27.88
C SER A 90 -3.05 -23.75 -28.87
N PRO A 91 -2.09 -22.97 -29.39
CA PRO A 91 -2.38 -21.88 -30.32
C PRO A 91 -3.25 -22.38 -31.48
N PRO A 92 -4.32 -21.64 -31.87
CA PRO A 92 -5.16 -22.04 -32.98
C PRO A 92 -4.34 -22.09 -34.28
N GLU A 93 -4.61 -23.09 -35.12
CA GLU A 93 -3.97 -23.18 -36.42
C GLU A 93 -4.33 -21.95 -37.29
N LYS A 94 -3.31 -21.38 -37.94
CA LYS A 94 -3.50 -20.24 -38.84
C LYS A 94 -4.24 -20.72 -40.08
N THR A 95 -5.48 -20.27 -40.25
CA THR A 95 -6.25 -20.49 -41.48
C THR A 95 -5.52 -19.90 -42.70
N ASP A 96 -5.73 -20.45 -43.90
CA ASP A 96 -5.08 -19.95 -45.11
C ASP A 96 -5.47 -18.51 -45.44
N ARG A 97 -6.68 -18.09 -45.08
CA ARG A 97 -7.12 -16.68 -45.13
C ARG A 97 -6.32 -15.78 -44.19
N GLY A 98 -5.97 -16.29 -43.01
CA GLY A 98 -5.14 -15.60 -42.03
C GLY A 98 -3.70 -15.39 -42.50
N LYS A 99 -3.16 -16.32 -43.31
CA LYS A 99 -1.84 -16.17 -43.94
C LYS A 99 -1.86 -15.07 -45.02
N GLN A 100 -2.91 -15.01 -45.84
CA GLN A 100 -3.04 -14.01 -46.92
C GLN A 100 -3.17 -12.56 -46.42
N HIS A 101 -3.75 -12.37 -45.23
CA HIS A 101 -3.94 -11.05 -44.61
C HIS A 101 -2.97 -10.81 -43.44
N GLY A 102 -1.93 -11.63 -43.32
CA GLY A 102 -0.87 -11.47 -42.32
C GLY A 102 -0.24 -10.08 -42.40
N GLY A 103 -0.04 -9.44 -41.25
CA GLY A 103 0.61 -8.12 -41.15
C GLY A 103 -0.23 -6.91 -41.59
N LYS A 104 -1.44 -7.11 -42.15
CA LYS A 104 -2.31 -6.01 -42.58
C LYS A 104 -3.33 -5.63 -41.50
N CYS A 105 -3.65 -4.33 -41.43
CA CYS A 105 -4.66 -3.80 -40.53
C CYS A 105 -6.07 -3.99 -41.12
N PRO A 106 -7.04 -4.56 -40.40
CA PRO A 106 -8.40 -4.76 -40.90
C PRO A 106 -9.20 -3.47 -41.16
N ILE A 107 -8.79 -2.33 -40.60
CA ILE A 107 -9.50 -1.05 -40.75
C ILE A 107 -8.99 -0.30 -41.99
N CYS A 108 -7.68 -0.11 -42.11
CA CYS A 108 -7.09 0.67 -43.22
C CYS A 108 -6.55 -0.20 -44.37
N LEU A 109 -6.53 -1.53 -44.21
CA LEU A 109 -6.02 -2.51 -45.18
C LEU A 109 -4.54 -2.35 -45.58
N GLN A 110 -3.82 -1.43 -44.92
CA GLN A 110 -2.38 -1.22 -45.09
C GLN A 110 -1.57 -2.07 -44.10
N ASN A 111 -0.25 -2.10 -44.30
CA ASN A 111 0.67 -2.71 -43.34
C ASN A 111 0.52 -2.05 -41.96
N ARG A 112 0.51 -2.85 -40.89
CA ARG A 112 0.25 -2.34 -39.54
C ARG A 112 1.34 -1.37 -39.10
N LYS A 113 0.93 -0.15 -38.74
CA LYS A 113 1.79 0.86 -38.12
C LYS A 113 1.51 0.88 -36.63
N ILE A 114 2.52 0.55 -35.82
CA ILE A 114 2.39 0.38 -34.37
C ILE A 114 1.31 -0.67 -34.09
N GLU A 115 1.73 -1.94 -34.07
CA GLU A 115 0.83 -3.07 -33.87
C GLU A 115 0.18 -3.00 -32.48
N THR A 116 -1.15 -2.96 -32.46
CA THR A 116 -1.93 -2.91 -31.23
C THR A 116 -2.97 -4.01 -31.27
N VAL A 117 -2.91 -4.90 -30.28
CA VAL A 117 -3.91 -5.96 -30.09
C VAL A 117 -5.06 -5.44 -29.23
N LEU A 118 -6.28 -5.82 -29.60
CA LEU A 118 -7.45 -5.63 -28.74
C LEU A 118 -7.63 -6.89 -27.88
N ALA A 119 -7.43 -6.78 -26.56
CA ALA A 119 -7.42 -7.92 -25.66
C ALA A 119 -8.73 -8.73 -25.66
N VAL A 120 -9.87 -8.06 -25.87
CA VAL A 120 -11.20 -8.68 -25.85
C VAL A 120 -11.42 -9.64 -27.02
N SER A 121 -10.84 -9.38 -28.19
CA SER A 121 -11.08 -10.16 -29.42
C SER A 121 -9.84 -10.82 -30.02
N GLY A 122 -8.65 -10.42 -29.58
CA GLY A 122 -7.38 -10.97 -30.09
C GLY A 122 -6.97 -10.46 -31.48
N TYR A 123 -7.73 -9.55 -32.11
CA TYR A 123 -7.36 -8.97 -33.40
C TYR A 123 -6.33 -7.84 -33.24
N VAL A 124 -5.44 -7.72 -34.23
CA VAL A 124 -4.36 -6.73 -34.27
C VAL A 124 -4.64 -5.67 -35.32
N PHE A 125 -4.49 -4.41 -34.92
CA PHE A 125 -4.76 -3.22 -35.73
C PHE A 125 -3.57 -2.25 -35.68
N CYS A 126 -3.62 -1.18 -36.47
CA CYS A 126 -2.79 0.01 -36.23
C CYS A 126 -3.31 0.76 -35.01
N TYR A 127 -2.42 1.26 -34.16
CA TYR A 127 -2.77 2.07 -32.99
C TYR A 127 -3.76 3.21 -33.32
N ARG A 128 -3.44 4.04 -34.32
CA ARG A 128 -4.30 5.19 -34.70
C ARG A 128 -5.69 4.77 -35.16
N CYS A 129 -5.79 3.68 -35.93
CA CYS A 129 -7.06 3.21 -36.48
C CYS A 129 -7.99 2.70 -35.39
N ILE A 130 -7.47 1.88 -34.48
CA ILE A 130 -8.31 1.25 -33.45
C ILE A 130 -8.71 2.24 -32.35
N VAL A 131 -7.82 3.17 -31.98
CA VAL A 131 -8.15 4.22 -30.99
C VAL A 131 -9.30 5.09 -31.50
N GLN A 132 -9.24 5.55 -32.76
CA GLN A 132 -10.32 6.36 -33.34
C GLN A 132 -11.65 5.58 -33.39
N TYR A 133 -11.62 4.32 -33.83
CA TYR A 133 -12.83 3.50 -33.93
C TYR A 133 -13.47 3.25 -32.57
N ILE A 134 -12.69 2.93 -31.53
CA ILE A 134 -13.20 2.66 -30.19
C ILE A 134 -13.76 3.92 -29.54
N GLN A 135 -13.14 5.08 -29.75
CA GLN A 135 -13.66 6.35 -29.23
C GLN A 135 -15.07 6.66 -29.76
N GLU A 136 -15.31 6.35 -31.04
CA GLU A 136 -16.60 6.60 -31.69
C GLU A 136 -17.64 5.49 -31.40
N ASN A 137 -17.24 4.21 -31.39
CA ASN A 137 -18.17 3.08 -31.39
C ASN A 137 -18.18 2.22 -30.12
N ARG A 138 -17.16 2.30 -29.26
CA ARG A 138 -16.99 1.49 -28.02
C ARG A 138 -17.12 -0.04 -28.21
N GLN A 139 -16.74 -0.54 -29.38
CA GLN A 139 -16.84 -1.95 -29.74
C GLN A 139 -15.70 -2.37 -30.69
N CYS A 140 -15.46 -3.68 -30.81
CA CYS A 140 -14.54 -4.22 -31.79
C CYS A 140 -15.11 -4.07 -33.22
N PRO A 141 -14.33 -3.60 -34.21
CA PRO A 141 -14.82 -3.43 -35.58
C PRO A 141 -15.21 -4.75 -36.27
N ILE A 142 -14.61 -5.87 -35.85
CA ILE A 142 -14.78 -7.18 -36.49
C ILE A 142 -15.83 -8.02 -35.75
N THR A 143 -15.61 -8.27 -34.46
CA THR A 143 -16.50 -9.15 -33.67
C THR A 143 -17.67 -8.42 -33.02
N LYS A 144 -17.66 -7.08 -33.00
CA LYS A 144 -18.64 -6.23 -32.32
C LYS A 144 -18.72 -6.44 -30.80
N TYR A 145 -17.73 -7.10 -30.21
CA TYR A 145 -17.63 -7.21 -28.75
C TYR A 145 -17.40 -5.83 -28.11
N PRO A 146 -18.00 -5.55 -26.95
CA PRO A 146 -17.78 -4.30 -26.24
C PRO A 146 -16.30 -4.15 -25.90
N ALA A 147 -15.74 -2.97 -26.17
CA ALA A 147 -14.30 -2.73 -26.06
C ALA A 147 -14.02 -1.28 -25.67
N ASP A 148 -13.04 -1.10 -24.78
CA ASP A 148 -12.59 0.21 -24.34
C ASP A 148 -11.10 0.46 -24.64
N LEU A 149 -10.65 1.70 -24.48
CA LEU A 149 -9.25 2.10 -24.64
C LEU A 149 -8.33 1.36 -23.66
N GLY A 150 -8.82 0.97 -22.48
CA GLY A 150 -8.07 0.18 -21.50
C GLY A 150 -7.76 -1.27 -21.91
N ASP A 151 -8.43 -1.76 -22.95
CA ASP A 151 -8.26 -3.11 -23.52
C ASP A 151 -7.21 -3.14 -24.65
N LEU A 152 -6.67 -1.98 -25.03
CA LEU A 152 -5.65 -1.85 -26.06
C LEU A 152 -4.27 -2.16 -25.48
N ILE A 153 -3.60 -3.15 -26.07
CA ILE A 153 -2.24 -3.53 -25.68
C ILE A 153 -1.34 -3.37 -26.92
N ARG A 154 -0.29 -2.56 -26.79
CA ARG A 154 0.69 -2.38 -27.86
C ARG A 154 1.61 -3.61 -27.90
N VAL A 155 1.74 -4.19 -29.09
CA VAL A 155 2.63 -5.33 -29.34
C VAL A 155 3.96 -4.80 -29.83
N TYR A 156 5.05 -5.27 -29.22
CA TYR A 156 6.42 -4.98 -29.66
C TYR A 156 6.99 -6.26 -30.26
N SER A 157 7.01 -6.33 -31.58
CA SER A 157 7.66 -7.42 -32.29
C SER A 157 9.17 -7.18 -32.27
N THR A 158 9.92 -8.05 -31.58
CA THR A 158 11.37 -8.14 -31.73
C THR A 158 11.66 -8.76 -33.10
N GLU A 159 11.99 -7.89 -34.05
CA GLU A 159 12.52 -8.17 -35.39
C GLU A 159 11.49 -8.50 -36.48
N SER A 160 11.71 -7.86 -37.63
CA SER A 160 10.98 -7.91 -38.90
C SER A 160 11.88 -8.43 -40.00
#